data_AF-A0A2S9FRH2-F1
#
_entry.id   AF-A0A2S9FRH2-F1
#
_cell.length_a   1.000
_cell.length_b   1.000
_cell.length_c   1.000
_cell.angle_alpha   90.00
_cell.angle_beta   90.00
_cell.angle_gamma   90.00
#
_symmetry.space_group_name_H-M   'P 1'
#
loop_
_entity.id
_entity.type
_entity.pdbx_description
1 polymer ?
#
loop_
_entity_poly.entity_id
_entity_poly.type
_entity_poly.pdbx_seq_one_letter_code
_entity_poly.pdbx_strand_id
1 'polypeptide(L)'
;EVRTSLVPDVFGGNMDTPEMAAGATCYLRVNVPGALFSLGDGHYRQGEGESCGTAVEGAMNVTVIVDLIKGGGGPAWPRLETDTHLMCVGSGRPLE
;
A
#
# COMPACT_ATOMS: atom_id res chain seq x y z
N GLU A 1 -15.07 -10.36 -0.94
CA GLU A 1 -14.29 -11.43 -0.29
C GLU A 1 -13.55 -10.82 0.89
N VAL A 2 -13.24 -11.58 1.93
CA VAL A 2 -12.35 -11.17 3.01
C VAL A 2 -11.03 -11.88 2.80
N ARG A 3 -9.92 -11.14 2.82
CA ARG A 3 -8.57 -11.70 2.74
C ARG A 3 -7.80 -11.43 4.03
N THR A 4 -6.83 -12.29 4.31
CA THR A 4 -5.88 -12.08 5.40
C THR A 4 -5.05 -10.82 5.15
N SER A 5 -4.62 -10.15 6.22
CA SER A 5 -3.80 -8.95 6.14
C SER A 5 -2.44 -9.19 5.48
N LEU A 6 -1.95 -10.44 5.46
CA LEU A 6 -0.66 -10.84 4.89
C LEU A 6 -0.64 -10.88 3.34
N VAL A 7 -1.78 -10.70 2.67
CA VAL A 7 -1.87 -10.82 1.21
C VAL A 7 -1.92 -9.43 0.57
N PRO A 8 -0.98 -9.09 -0.31
CA PRO A 8 -1.14 -7.96 -1.20
C PRO A 8 -1.91 -8.34 -2.48
N ASP A 9 -2.69 -7.40 -3.00
CA ASP A 9 -3.40 -7.51 -4.29
C ASP A 9 -3.87 -6.11 -4.74
N VAL A 10 -4.77 -6.03 -5.73
CA VAL A 10 -5.38 -4.81 -6.27
C VAL A 10 -6.02 -3.88 -5.22
N PHE A 11 -6.26 -4.36 -3.99
CA PHE A 11 -6.80 -3.58 -2.88
C PHE A 11 -5.72 -2.96 -1.97
N GLY A 12 -4.43 -3.15 -2.27
CA GLY A 12 -3.33 -2.83 -1.37
C GLY A 12 -2.92 -4.07 -0.58
N GLY A 13 -3.04 -4.03 0.76
CA GLY A 13 -2.64 -5.13 1.64
C GLY A 13 -1.16 -5.06 2.04
N ASN A 14 -0.53 -6.22 2.25
CA ASN A 14 0.88 -6.38 2.65
C ASN A 14 1.85 -6.07 1.49
N MET A 15 1.86 -4.83 1.03
CA MET A 15 2.61 -4.44 -0.16
C MET A 15 4.11 -4.36 0.08
N ASP A 16 4.53 -4.09 1.33
CA ASP A 16 5.92 -4.05 1.79
C ASP A 16 6.85 -3.32 0.81
N THR A 17 6.46 -2.10 0.44
CA THR A 17 7.20 -1.22 -0.46
C THR A 17 7.84 -0.10 0.38
N PRO A 18 9.17 0.02 0.42
CA PRO A 18 9.86 1.06 1.20
C PRO A 18 9.44 2.49 0.82
N GLU A 19 8.88 2.68 -0.37
CA GLU A 19 8.36 3.94 -0.88
C GLU A 19 7.05 4.39 -0.21
N MET A 20 6.34 3.51 0.50
CA MET A 20 5.19 3.88 1.34
C MET A 20 5.65 4.55 2.64
N ALA A 21 6.24 5.74 2.49
CA ALA A 21 6.81 6.52 3.58
C ALA A 21 6.15 7.90 3.69
N ALA A 22 6.51 8.65 4.75
CA ALA A 22 6.05 10.01 4.91
C ALA A 22 6.39 10.87 3.67
N GLY A 23 5.40 11.59 3.15
CA GLY A 23 5.51 12.37 1.91
C GLY A 23 4.99 11.64 0.65
N ALA A 24 4.76 10.34 0.71
CA ALA A 24 4.11 9.61 -0.38
C ALA A 24 2.58 9.74 -0.30
N THR A 25 1.93 9.83 -1.46
CA THR A 25 0.48 9.66 -1.61
C THR A 25 0.19 8.29 -2.22
N CYS A 26 -0.66 7.50 -1.56
CA CYS A 26 -1.14 6.22 -2.08
C CYS A 26 -2.55 6.35 -2.64
N TYR A 27 -2.73 5.87 -3.87
CA TYR A 27 -4.03 5.79 -4.52
C TYR A 27 -4.53 4.35 -4.55
N LEU A 28 -5.64 4.10 -3.86
CA LEU A 28 -6.34 2.82 -3.83
C LEU A 28 -7.71 2.96 -4.49
N ARG A 29 -8.15 1.90 -5.19
CA ARG A 29 -9.52 1.83 -5.71
C ARG A 29 -10.50 1.55 -4.58
N VAL A 30 -11.60 2.31 -4.55
CA VAL A 30 -12.75 2.00 -3.68
C VAL A 30 -13.52 0.82 -4.28
N ASN A 31 -13.29 -0.39 -3.74
CA ASN A 31 -13.91 -1.63 -4.24
C ASN A 31 -15.29 -1.90 -3.63
N VAL A 32 -15.59 -1.30 -2.47
CA VAL A 32 -16.83 -1.48 -1.73
C VAL A 32 -17.33 -0.15 -1.15
N PRO A 33 -18.64 0.00 -0.86
CA PRO A 33 -19.17 1.21 -0.22
C PRO A 33 -18.41 1.56 1.07
N GLY A 34 -18.04 2.83 1.21
CA GLY A 34 -17.30 3.33 2.37
C GLY A 34 -15.81 3.01 2.37
N ALA A 35 -15.28 2.35 1.32
CA ALA A 35 -13.89 1.92 1.14
C ALA A 35 -13.34 0.91 2.17
N LEU A 36 -13.79 0.99 3.43
CA LEU A 36 -13.32 0.15 4.55
C LEU A 36 -11.80 0.21 4.72
N PHE A 37 -11.24 1.43 4.67
CA PHE A 37 -9.80 1.65 4.78
C PHE A 37 -9.25 1.23 6.14
N SER A 38 -8.11 0.53 6.12
CA SER A 38 -7.32 0.12 7.29
C SER A 38 -5.83 0.23 6.98
N LEU A 39 -5.01 0.53 7.98
CA LEU A 39 -3.56 0.67 7.87
C LEU A 39 -2.89 0.02 9.10
N GLY A 40 -1.71 -0.58 8.90
CA GLY A 40 -0.92 -1.23 9.94
C GLY A 40 0.47 -1.61 9.41
N ASP A 41 1.16 -2.47 10.16
CA ASP A 41 2.50 -3.01 9.84
C ASP A 41 3.61 -1.95 9.72
N GLY A 42 4.03 -1.43 10.88
CA GLY A 42 5.01 -0.36 10.94
C GLY A 42 6.45 -0.88 10.85
N HIS A 43 7.20 -0.45 9.83
CA HIS A 43 8.61 -0.80 9.65
C HIS A 43 9.54 0.38 9.96
N TYR A 44 10.37 0.29 10.99
CA TYR A 44 11.38 1.33 11.25
C TYR A 44 12.43 1.39 10.15
N ARG A 45 12.67 0.26 9.47
CA ARG A 45 13.51 0.17 8.28
C ARG A 45 13.23 -1.14 7.54
N GLN A 46 13.13 -1.05 6.22
CA GLN A 46 13.03 -2.17 5.30
C GLN A 46 13.95 -1.91 4.10
N GLY A 47 14.46 -2.98 3.46
CA GLY A 47 15.12 -2.92 2.16
C GLY A 47 14.26 -3.61 1.08
N GLU A 48 14.62 -3.43 -0.18
CA GLU A 48 13.91 -4.02 -1.31
C GLU A 48 13.75 -5.54 -1.17
N GLY A 49 12.50 -6.00 -1.35
CA GLY A 49 12.12 -7.41 -1.38
C GLY A 49 12.03 -8.12 -0.03
N GLU A 50 12.32 -7.45 1.09
CA GLU A 50 12.13 -8.00 2.46
C GLU A 50 12.59 -9.46 2.60
N SER A 51 13.77 -9.77 2.05
CA SER A 51 14.13 -11.16 1.70
C SER A 51 14.17 -12.17 2.86
N CYS A 52 14.38 -11.71 4.10
CA CYS A 52 14.34 -12.57 5.29
C CYS A 52 12.92 -12.78 5.85
N GLY A 53 11.91 -12.14 5.26
CA GLY A 53 10.48 -12.28 5.56
C GLY A 53 9.93 -11.32 6.61
N THR A 54 10.74 -10.42 7.16
CA THR A 54 10.33 -9.36 8.09
C THR A 54 11.24 -8.15 7.96
N ALA A 55 10.74 -6.97 8.28
CA ALA A 55 11.52 -5.75 8.42
C ALA A 55 12.00 -5.54 9.87
N VAL A 56 12.44 -4.32 10.19
CA VAL A 56 12.58 -3.89 11.59
C VAL A 56 11.19 -3.47 12.11
N GLU A 57 10.43 -4.46 12.58
CA GLU A 57 9.03 -4.29 13.00
C GLU A 57 8.85 -3.42 14.25
N GLY A 58 7.81 -2.59 14.27
CA GLY A 58 7.49 -1.75 15.41
C GLY A 58 6.11 -1.09 15.39
N ALA A 59 5.58 -0.82 16.57
CA ALA A 59 4.37 0.00 16.69
C ALA A 59 4.65 1.45 16.26
N MET A 60 3.75 2.02 15.46
CA MET A 60 3.89 3.38 14.94
C MET A 60 2.65 4.22 15.20
N ASN A 61 2.87 5.51 15.47
CA ASN A 61 1.82 6.52 15.42
C ASN A 61 1.93 7.25 14.08
N VAL A 62 0.96 7.02 13.19
CA VAL A 62 0.96 7.59 11.84
C VAL A 62 -0.20 8.58 11.72
N THR A 63 0.06 9.74 11.14
CA THR A 63 -0.98 10.69 10.73
C THR A 63 -1.12 10.62 9.21
N VAL A 64 -2.33 10.35 8.74
CA VAL A 64 -2.66 10.30 7.30
C VAL A 64 -3.80 11.25 6.99
N ILE A 65 -3.81 11.76 5.76
CA ILE A 65 -4.95 12.45 5.17
C ILE A 65 -5.62 11.47 4.23
N VAL A 66 -6.94 11.30 4.37
CA VAL A 66 -7.74 10.45 3.48
C VAL A 66 -8.69 11.36 2.71
N ASP A 67 -8.60 11.31 1.40
CA ASP A 67 -9.48 12.04 0.48
C ASP A 67 -10.05 11.11 -0.60
N LEU A 68 -11.15 11.52 -1.23
CA LEU A 68 -11.90 10.72 -2.19
C LEU A 68 -11.95 11.40 -3.55
N ILE A 69 -11.20 10.83 -4.50
CA ILE A 69 -11.27 11.19 -5.91
C ILE A 69 -12.51 10.53 -6.53
N LYS A 70 -13.42 11.35 -7.06
CA LYS A 70 -14.64 10.89 -7.74
C LYS A 70 -14.40 10.71 -9.24
N GLY A 71 -15.07 9.73 -9.84
CA GLY A 71 -14.94 9.42 -11.27
C GLY A 71 -13.73 8.54 -11.59
N GLY A 72 -13.63 8.07 -12.85
CA GLY A 72 -12.44 7.35 -13.34
C GLY A 72 -12.24 5.91 -12.86
N GLY A 73 -13.14 5.33 -12.05
CA GLY A 73 -13.10 3.92 -11.64
C GLY A 73 -11.95 3.54 -10.70
N GLY A 74 -11.04 4.45 -10.37
CA GLY A 74 -9.83 4.18 -9.58
C GLY A 74 -8.78 3.36 -10.34
N PRO A 75 -7.52 3.34 -9.86
CA PRO A 75 -6.44 2.66 -10.55
C PRO A 75 -6.65 1.13 -10.54
N ALA A 76 -6.13 0.42 -11.55
CA ALA A 76 -6.25 -1.04 -11.64
C ALA A 76 -5.43 -1.77 -10.56
N TRP A 77 -4.29 -1.18 -10.19
CA TRP A 77 -3.38 -1.58 -9.12
C TRP A 77 -3.10 -0.36 -8.24
N PRO A 78 -2.71 -0.53 -6.96
CA PRO A 78 -2.27 0.58 -6.13
C PRO A 78 -1.21 1.44 -6.84
N ARG A 79 -1.29 2.75 -6.67
CA ARG A 79 -0.27 3.69 -7.17
C ARG A 79 0.31 4.49 -6.03
N LEU A 80 1.59 4.82 -6.16
CA LEU A 80 2.28 5.74 -5.27
C LEU A 80 2.74 6.95 -6.07
N GLU A 81 2.66 8.11 -5.44
CA GLU A 81 3.19 9.36 -5.94
C GLU A 81 4.05 10.02 -4.87
N THR A 82 5.24 10.42 -5.26
CA THR A 82 6.14 11.27 -4.47
C THR A 82 6.48 12.51 -5.29
N ASP A 83 7.22 13.46 -4.71
CA ASP A 83 7.68 14.67 -5.41
C ASP A 83 8.50 14.39 -6.68
N THR A 84 9.01 13.17 -6.84
CA THR A 84 9.96 12.82 -7.90
C THR A 84 9.51 11.65 -8.79
N HIS A 85 8.57 10.82 -8.33
CA HIS A 85 8.23 9.58 -9.03
C HIS A 85 6.72 9.27 -8.98
N LEU A 86 6.22 8.72 -10.07
CA LEU A 86 4.94 8.02 -10.14
C LEU A 86 5.21 6.52 -10.26
N MET A 87 4.52 5.72 -9.46
CA MET A 87 4.76 4.28 -9.33
C MET A 87 3.46 3.50 -9.37
N CYS A 88 3.53 2.25 -9.86
CA CYS A 88 2.43 1.29 -9.87
C CYS A 88 2.88 0.04 -9.12
N VAL A 89 2.16 -0.35 -8.07
CA VAL A 89 2.50 -1.49 -7.21
C VAL A 89 1.68 -2.69 -7.65
N GLY A 90 2.31 -3.62 -8.38
CA GLY A 90 1.71 -4.87 -8.79
C GLY A 90 2.04 -6.00 -7.82
N SER A 91 1.11 -6.92 -7.60
CA SER A 91 1.35 -8.11 -6.78
C SER A 91 0.96 -9.36 -7.56
N GLY A 92 1.92 -10.24 -7.75
CA GLY A 92 1.77 -11.44 -8.57
C GLY A 92 2.67 -12.56 -8.07
N ARG A 93 2.37 -13.76 -8.56
CA ARG A 93 3.28 -14.92 -8.47
C ARG A 93 3.25 -15.62 -9.84
N PRO A 94 4.38 -15.76 -10.55
CA PRO A 94 5.75 -15.40 -10.14
C PRO A 94 5.99 -13.87 -10.11
N LEU A 95 7.24 -13.45 -9.87
CA LEU A 95 7.58 -12.02 -9.72
C LEU A 95 7.50 -11.26 -11.06
N GLU A 96 7.75 -11.97 -12.17
CA GLU A 96 7.64 -11.51 -13.57
C GLU A 96 6.19 -11.42 -14.05
#